data_AF-A0AAX6NCV7-F1
#
_entry.id   AF-A0AAX6NCV7-F1
#
_cell.length_a   1.000
_cell.length_b   1.000
_cell.length_c   1.000
_cell.angle_alpha   90.00
_cell.angle_beta   90.00
_cell.angle_gamma   90.00
#
_symmetry.space_group_name_H-M   'P 1'
#
loop_
_entity.id
_entity.type
_entity.pdbx_description
1 polymer ?
#
loop_
_entity_poly.entity_id
_entity_poly.type
_entity_poly.pdbx_seq_one_letter_code
_entity_poly.pdbx_strand_id
1 'polypeptide(L)'
;MSSTQQRVLPENQFTVRRRENIILSSLLFDKDCRELAIQKRIETAYFQDQRIKKIIDIFNGLCSSNIPPRLDIIVEQFFPKDEDEPRRKKLLEDLMKLRDTCPPSDVELFKQHTFFLKKHKSLEKLRKLLNQALSMIDKEEQNPSYDKETKTFDFLSNQFDDLIKDFTLDEAKSLNLSEGLIGLVKRIREQQKNPTISETVSTGYDEIDEKLSGGYRRGVFSLICARPAMGKTVIMLNQAIEAAKKGAKVLFVSIEMDLTQCLQRILSKVSAVKMKKILQPEHITDPEIAELDAAATEAAKLYGKNLFIEEVTSINAPQLESKIKFYQKQFGVELVFVDYIQIMKTRNNHTPKEVSDFSEISYDLRELAKATQVALVLGAQLSRDVEKRDDKRPLDSDLKNSGSFEQDAAAIIHLYRDVVYNKDTEEKRILEVIIGKNRFGEGNITIKLPYDYSVQSIYQQTVQTDTAA
;
A
#
# COMPACT_ATOMS: atom_id res chain seq x y z
N MET A 1 -45.01 10.94 -19.63
CA MET A 1 -44.43 9.92 -18.73
C MET A 1 -42.93 10.06 -18.85
N SER A 2 -42.32 10.89 -17.99
CA SER A 2 -41.63 10.49 -16.74
C SER A 2 -40.28 9.80 -17.05
N SER A 3 -39.13 10.16 -16.50
CA SER A 3 -38.79 11.03 -15.38
C SER A 3 -37.26 10.99 -15.22
N THR A 4 -36.71 12.01 -14.56
CA THR A 4 -35.45 11.97 -13.78
C THR A 4 -34.11 11.95 -14.56
N GLN A 5 -33.70 13.11 -15.07
CA GLN A 5 -32.27 13.46 -15.11
C GLN A 5 -31.93 14.23 -13.83
N GLN A 6 -31.22 13.56 -12.92
CA GLN A 6 -30.52 14.19 -11.80
C GLN A 6 -29.56 15.25 -12.36
N ARG A 7 -29.82 16.53 -12.02
CA ARG A 7 -28.85 17.61 -12.18
C ARG A 7 -27.72 17.40 -11.18
N VAL A 8 -26.64 16.79 -11.63
CA VAL A 8 -25.32 16.94 -11.00
C VAL A 8 -24.84 18.36 -11.31
N LEU A 9 -24.74 19.22 -10.29
CA LEU A 9 -24.14 20.55 -10.43
C LEU A 9 -22.60 20.41 -10.52
N PRO A 10 -21.92 21.13 -11.44
CA PRO A 10 -20.48 20.97 -11.68
C PRO A 10 -19.60 21.62 -10.59
N GLU A 11 -18.60 20.87 -10.10
CA GLU A 11 -17.69 21.19 -8.99
C GLU A 11 -16.79 22.44 -9.18
N ASN A 12 -16.81 23.11 -10.34
CA ASN A 12 -15.85 24.16 -10.73
C ASN A 12 -16.27 25.63 -10.47
N GLN A 13 -17.36 25.91 -9.74
CA GLN A 13 -17.88 27.29 -9.59
C GLN A 13 -17.48 28.04 -8.31
N PHE A 14 -16.70 27.46 -7.39
CA PHE A 14 -16.33 28.14 -6.15
C PHE A 14 -14.85 28.55 -6.15
N THR A 15 -14.59 29.85 -6.27
CA THR A 15 -13.26 30.44 -6.05
C THR A 15 -12.80 30.20 -4.60
N VAL A 16 -11.48 30.09 -4.36
CA VAL A 16 -10.88 29.92 -3.01
C VAL A 16 -11.48 30.91 -2.02
N ARG A 17 -11.56 32.18 -2.43
CA ARG A 17 -12.16 33.28 -1.66
C ARG A 17 -13.62 33.01 -1.25
N ARG A 18 -14.43 32.42 -2.13
CA ARG A 18 -15.82 32.09 -1.79
C ARG A 18 -15.91 30.98 -0.76
N ARG A 19 -15.01 29.98 -0.83
CA ARG A 19 -14.94 28.90 0.17
C ARG A 19 -14.45 29.40 1.53
N GLU A 20 -13.47 30.31 1.56
CA GLU A 20 -13.04 30.98 2.80
C GLU A 20 -14.19 31.72 3.48
N ASN A 21 -14.98 32.45 2.70
CA ASN A 21 -16.17 33.15 3.20
C ASN A 21 -17.25 32.20 3.73
N ILE A 22 -17.47 31.05 3.07
CA ILE A 22 -18.42 30.03 3.55
C ILE A 22 -17.94 29.44 4.89
N ILE A 23 -16.65 29.09 5.01
CA ILE A 23 -16.09 28.58 6.26
C ILE A 23 -16.22 29.62 7.37
N LEU A 24 -15.87 30.88 7.09
CA LEU A 24 -16.00 31.96 8.06
C LEU A 24 -17.46 32.15 8.49
N SER A 25 -18.40 32.11 7.56
CA SER A 25 -19.84 32.20 7.85
C SER A 25 -20.32 31.04 8.73
N SER A 26 -19.95 29.80 8.41
CA SER A 26 -20.23 28.62 9.25
C SER A 26 -19.64 28.75 10.65
N LEU A 27 -18.41 29.24 10.79
CA LEU A 27 -17.78 29.45 12.11
C LEU A 27 -18.53 30.50 12.95
N LEU A 28 -18.99 31.56 12.31
CA LEU A 28 -19.60 32.70 12.99
C LEU A 28 -21.08 32.49 13.33
N PHE A 29 -21.82 31.71 12.53
CA PHE A 29 -23.28 31.62 12.61
C PHE A 29 -23.83 30.22 12.91
N ASP A 30 -23.08 29.15 12.63
CA ASP A 30 -23.50 27.79 12.94
C ASP A 30 -22.87 27.30 14.25
N LYS A 31 -23.64 26.56 15.05
CA LYS A 31 -23.17 26.06 16.35
C LYS A 31 -22.33 24.80 16.19
N ASP A 32 -22.80 23.86 15.36
CA ASP A 32 -22.20 22.54 15.21
C ASP A 32 -20.85 22.63 14.47
N CYS A 33 -20.76 23.48 13.45
CA CYS A 33 -19.50 23.79 12.76
C CYS A 33 -18.49 24.46 13.69
N ARG A 34 -18.94 25.30 14.62
CA ARG A 34 -18.09 25.97 15.61
C ARG A 34 -17.52 24.98 16.62
N GLU A 35 -18.36 24.06 17.13
CA GLU A 35 -17.91 22.99 18.02
C GLU A 35 -16.89 22.08 17.32
N LEU A 36 -17.13 21.71 16.06
CA LEU A 36 -16.17 20.95 15.27
C LEU A 36 -14.85 21.71 15.07
N ALA A 37 -14.91 23.02 14.81
CA ALA A 37 -13.72 23.85 14.62
C ALA A 37 -12.89 24.01 15.90
N ILE A 38 -13.55 24.07 17.06
CA ILE A 38 -12.89 24.06 18.37
C ILE A 38 -12.16 22.73 18.59
N GLN A 39 -12.82 21.60 18.28
CA GLN A 39 -12.22 20.27 18.43
C GLN A 39 -11.04 20.02 17.49
N LYS A 40 -11.18 20.38 16.20
CA LYS A 40 -10.17 20.09 15.17
C LYS A 40 -9.11 21.17 15.01
N ARG A 41 -9.29 22.35 15.61
CA ARG A 41 -8.42 23.53 15.52
C ARG A 41 -8.06 23.90 14.08
N ILE A 42 -8.79 24.85 13.51
CA ILE A 42 -8.54 25.30 12.14
C ILE A 42 -7.23 26.09 12.06
N GLU A 43 -6.32 25.64 11.20
CA GLU A 43 -5.07 26.35 10.94
C GLU A 43 -5.29 27.61 10.09
N THR A 44 -4.76 28.73 10.56
CA THR A 44 -4.83 30.02 9.84
C THR A 44 -4.01 30.02 8.56
N ALA A 45 -3.04 29.11 8.44
CA ALA A 45 -2.23 28.91 7.26
C ALA A 45 -3.05 28.53 6.00
N TYR A 46 -4.26 27.95 6.18
CA TYR A 46 -5.09 27.47 5.08
C TYR A 46 -5.80 28.60 4.29
N PHE A 47 -5.87 29.80 4.87
CA PHE A 47 -6.57 30.94 4.29
C PHE A 47 -5.59 31.82 3.49
N GLN A 48 -6.11 32.58 2.53
CA GLN A 48 -5.40 33.56 1.73
C GLN A 48 -5.75 34.98 2.17
N ASP A 49 -7.04 35.29 2.40
CA ASP A 49 -7.46 36.63 2.83
C ASP A 49 -6.91 36.96 4.22
N GLN A 50 -6.10 38.03 4.30
CA GLN A 50 -5.45 38.48 5.52
C GLN A 50 -6.45 38.87 6.63
N ARG A 51 -7.64 39.36 6.25
CA ARG A 51 -8.69 39.70 7.22
C ARG A 51 -9.26 38.44 7.83
N ILE A 52 -9.51 37.41 7.02
CA ILE A 52 -10.03 36.11 7.48
C ILE A 52 -9.01 35.43 8.38
N LYS A 53 -7.72 35.44 8.03
CA LYS A 53 -6.64 34.93 8.88
C LYS A 53 -6.67 35.54 10.28
N LYS A 54 -6.69 36.88 10.34
CA LYS A 54 -6.72 37.60 11.61
C LYS A 54 -7.97 37.26 12.43
N ILE A 55 -9.13 37.09 11.79
CA ILE A 55 -10.36 36.65 12.48
C ILE A 55 -10.19 35.23 13.04
N ILE A 56 -9.58 34.31 12.30
CA ILE A 56 -9.38 32.93 12.77
C ILE A 56 -8.30 32.86 13.86
N ASP A 57 -7.26 33.69 13.79
CA ASP A 57 -6.26 33.79 14.87
C ASP A 57 -6.93 34.27 16.17
N ILE A 58 -7.79 35.28 16.09
CA ILE A 58 -8.62 35.77 17.22
C ILE A 58 -9.54 34.65 17.72
N PHE A 59 -10.26 33.98 16.82
CA PHE A 59 -11.13 32.85 17.15
C PHE A 59 -10.37 31.77 17.92
N ASN A 60 -9.21 31.34 17.42
CA ASN A 60 -8.37 30.32 18.06
C ASN A 60 -7.79 30.79 19.39
N GLY A 61 -7.43 32.07 19.53
CA GLY A 61 -6.96 32.66 20.77
C GLY A 61 -8.04 32.67 21.86
N LEU A 62 -9.28 33.01 21.48
CA LEU A 62 -10.44 32.94 22.35
C LEU A 62 -10.71 31.50 22.81
N CYS A 63 -10.69 30.54 21.88
CA CYS A 63 -10.85 29.11 22.19
C CYS A 63 -9.77 28.62 23.17
N SER A 64 -8.51 29.01 22.96
CA SER A 64 -7.39 28.63 23.84
C SER A 64 -7.52 29.22 25.25
N SER A 65 -8.24 30.34 25.37
CA SER A 65 -8.50 31.02 26.64
C SER A 65 -9.83 30.58 27.28
N ASN A 66 -10.50 29.54 26.75
CA ASN A 66 -11.84 29.10 27.15
C ASN A 66 -12.93 30.19 27.08
N ILE A 67 -12.73 31.21 26.23
CA ILE A 67 -13.72 32.26 25.99
C ILE A 67 -14.54 31.87 24.76
N PRO A 68 -15.89 31.84 24.84
CA PRO A 68 -16.73 31.55 23.68
C PRO A 68 -16.46 32.55 22.54
N PRO A 69 -16.07 32.09 21.34
CA PRO A 69 -15.74 32.98 20.23
C PRO A 69 -17.01 33.52 19.58
N ARG A 70 -17.59 34.56 20.19
CA ARG A 70 -18.78 35.27 19.72
C ARG A 70 -18.40 36.41 18.79
N LEU A 71 -19.33 36.77 17.90
CA LEU A 71 -19.10 37.75 16.84
C LEU A 71 -18.73 39.14 17.38
N ASP A 72 -19.39 39.59 18.43
CA ASP A 72 -19.11 40.82 19.16
C ASP A 72 -17.68 40.85 19.71
N ILE A 73 -17.28 39.79 20.42
CA ILE A 73 -15.93 39.66 21.01
C ILE A 73 -14.85 39.64 19.92
N ILE A 74 -15.11 38.93 18.81
CA ILE A 74 -14.19 38.87 17.67
C ILE A 74 -13.98 40.26 17.06
N VAL A 75 -15.06 41.04 16.89
CA VAL A 75 -14.98 42.40 16.32
C VAL A 75 -14.24 43.35 17.26
N GLU A 76 -14.47 43.25 18.57
CA GLU A 76 -13.75 44.03 19.58
C GLU A 76 -12.25 43.72 19.58
N GLN A 77 -11.85 42.44 19.55
CA GLN A 77 -10.44 42.06 19.49
C GLN A 77 -9.78 42.37 18.15
N PHE A 78 -10.55 42.44 17.06
CA PHE A 78 -10.01 42.83 15.75
C PHE A 78 -9.56 44.30 15.74
N PHE A 79 -10.28 45.16 16.46
CA PHE A 79 -9.99 46.58 16.60
C PHE A 79 -10.02 47.00 18.08
N PRO A 80 -8.92 46.83 18.84
CA PRO A 80 -8.96 46.96 20.30
C PRO A 80 -9.04 48.41 20.82
N LYS A 81 -8.78 49.43 20.00
CA LYS A 81 -8.78 50.84 20.44
C LYS A 81 -10.19 51.44 20.43
N ASP A 82 -10.49 52.31 21.39
CA ASP A 82 -11.80 52.97 21.50
C ASP A 82 -12.11 53.89 20.30
N GLU A 83 -11.08 54.50 19.71
CA GLU A 83 -11.20 55.33 18.49
C GLU A 83 -11.63 54.55 17.24
N ASP A 84 -11.56 53.22 17.25
CA ASP A 84 -11.93 52.36 16.12
C ASP A 84 -13.44 51.99 16.10
N GLU A 85 -14.28 52.59 16.94
CA GLU A 85 -15.74 52.31 17.00
C GLU A 85 -16.43 52.34 15.60
N PRO A 86 -16.15 53.31 14.70
CA PRO A 86 -16.71 53.30 13.36
C PRO A 86 -16.26 52.10 12.51
N ARG A 87 -15.02 51.62 12.71
CA ARG A 87 -14.47 50.45 12.00
C ARG A 87 -15.05 49.14 12.53
N ARG A 88 -15.32 49.05 13.85
CA ARG A 88 -16.02 47.92 14.46
C ARG A 88 -17.43 47.77 13.87
N LYS A 89 -18.20 48.86 13.81
CA LYS A 89 -19.56 48.86 13.20
C LYS A 89 -19.54 48.39 11.75
N LYS A 90 -18.60 48.92 10.95
CA LYS A 90 -18.44 48.49 9.55
C LYS A 90 -18.07 47.02 9.41
N LEU A 91 -17.12 46.51 10.21
CA LEU A 91 -16.74 45.11 10.18
C LEU A 91 -17.91 44.20 10.59
N LEU A 92 -18.66 44.58 11.62
CA LEU A 92 -19.84 43.84 12.06
C LEU A 92 -20.89 43.76 10.93
N GLU A 93 -21.17 44.87 10.25
CA GLU A 93 -22.06 44.87 9.09
C GLU A 93 -21.56 43.96 7.96
N ASP A 94 -20.26 43.99 7.64
CA ASP A 94 -19.67 43.15 6.60
C ASP A 94 -19.77 41.65 6.96
N LEU A 95 -19.55 41.30 8.23
CA LEU A 95 -19.69 39.92 8.73
C LEU A 95 -21.15 39.47 8.80
N MET A 96 -22.10 40.38 9.10
CA MET A 96 -23.53 40.06 9.04
C MET A 96 -23.99 39.83 7.60
N LYS A 97 -23.53 40.64 6.63
CA LYS A 97 -23.81 40.45 5.20
C LYS A 97 -23.22 39.14 4.64
N LEU A 98 -22.16 38.62 5.25
CA LEU A 98 -21.60 37.31 4.89
C LEU A 98 -22.61 36.17 5.09
N ARG A 99 -23.48 36.27 6.11
CA ARG A 99 -24.55 35.29 6.35
C ARG A 99 -25.49 35.15 5.15
N ASP A 100 -25.80 36.25 4.47
CA ASP A 100 -26.75 36.26 3.36
C ASP A 100 -26.07 35.93 2.03
N THR A 101 -24.82 36.38 1.84
CA THR A 101 -24.08 36.20 0.59
C THR A 101 -23.37 34.84 0.49
N CYS A 102 -22.98 34.26 1.61
CA CYS A 102 -22.35 32.95 1.75
C CYS A 102 -22.96 32.25 2.98
N PRO A 103 -24.16 31.66 2.86
CA PRO A 103 -24.85 31.07 4.00
C PRO A 103 -24.02 29.98 4.68
N PRO A 104 -24.15 29.81 6.01
CA PRO A 104 -23.44 28.78 6.74
C PRO A 104 -23.82 27.41 6.19
N SER A 105 -22.80 26.62 5.87
CA SER A 105 -22.92 25.23 5.47
C SER A 105 -23.19 24.32 6.67
N ASP A 106 -23.80 23.16 6.41
CA ASP A 106 -23.84 22.06 7.37
C ASP A 106 -22.43 21.49 7.66
N VAL A 107 -22.35 20.65 8.70
CA VAL A 107 -21.09 20.08 9.18
C VAL A 107 -20.34 19.29 8.10
N GLU A 108 -21.05 18.61 7.20
CA GLU A 108 -20.43 17.77 6.17
C GLU A 108 -19.83 18.62 5.06
N LEU A 109 -20.59 19.59 4.56
CA LEU A 109 -20.13 20.54 3.55
C LEU A 109 -19.02 21.46 4.13
N PHE A 110 -19.09 21.81 5.42
CA PHE A 110 -18.02 22.51 6.12
C PHE A 110 -16.70 21.72 6.13
N LYS A 111 -16.74 20.40 6.40
CA LYS A 111 -15.56 19.53 6.27
C LYS A 111 -15.01 19.53 4.84
N GLN A 112 -15.88 19.47 3.83
CA GLN A 112 -15.45 19.50 2.43
C GLN A 112 -14.76 20.82 2.07
N HIS A 113 -15.28 21.96 2.54
CA HIS A 113 -14.64 23.26 2.31
C HIS A 113 -13.30 23.40 3.02
N THR A 114 -13.21 22.99 4.28
CA THR A 114 -11.95 23.05 5.05
C THR A 114 -10.90 22.10 4.47
N PHE A 115 -11.29 20.88 4.07
CA PHE A 115 -10.44 19.93 3.36
C PHE A 115 -9.94 20.51 2.02
N PHE A 116 -10.81 21.17 1.26
CA PHE A 116 -10.41 21.83 0.02
C PHE A 116 -9.35 22.91 0.26
N LEU A 117 -9.52 23.79 1.26
CA LEU A 117 -8.52 24.82 1.57
C LEU A 117 -7.19 24.22 1.98
N LYS A 118 -7.19 23.17 2.81
CA LYS A 118 -5.99 22.41 3.17
C LYS A 118 -5.28 21.88 1.92
N LYS A 119 -6.01 21.19 1.04
CA LYS A 119 -5.48 20.67 -0.23
C LYS A 119 -4.94 21.78 -1.14
N HIS A 120 -5.68 22.87 -1.29
CA HIS A 120 -5.26 24.02 -2.10
C HIS A 120 -3.96 24.64 -1.55
N LYS A 121 -3.84 24.76 -0.23
CA LYS A 121 -2.63 25.26 0.41
C LYS A 121 -1.41 24.37 0.16
N SER A 122 -1.59 23.05 0.24
CA SER A 122 -0.53 22.10 -0.07
C SER A 122 -0.11 22.17 -1.54
N LEU A 123 -1.06 22.36 -2.47
CA LEU A 123 -0.76 22.59 -3.89
C LEU A 123 0.01 23.91 -4.13
N GLU A 124 -0.29 24.98 -3.38
CA GLU A 124 0.50 26.21 -3.43
C GLU A 124 1.92 26.03 -2.92
N LYS A 125 2.11 25.31 -1.80
CA LYS A 125 3.44 24.95 -1.30
C LYS A 125 4.22 24.20 -2.37
N LEU A 126 3.60 23.20 -3.01
CA LEU A 126 4.22 22.42 -4.09
C LEU A 126 4.59 23.28 -5.30
N ARG A 127 3.71 24.19 -5.74
CA ARG A 127 4.02 25.15 -6.82
C ARG A 127 5.19 26.05 -6.46
N LYS A 128 5.25 26.53 -5.22
CA LYS A 128 6.36 27.37 -4.74
C LYS A 128 7.68 26.61 -4.76
N LEU A 129 7.69 25.36 -4.30
CA LEU A 129 8.86 24.48 -4.35
C LEU A 129 9.30 24.19 -5.79
N LEU A 130 8.34 23.91 -6.69
CA LEU A 130 8.63 23.70 -8.11
C LEU A 130 9.30 24.93 -8.74
N ASN A 131 8.77 26.12 -8.46
CA ASN A 131 9.38 27.38 -8.92
C ASN A 131 10.75 27.62 -8.29
N GLN A 132 10.96 27.22 -7.03
CA GLN A 132 12.28 27.28 -6.39
C GLN A 132 13.27 26.32 -7.04
N ALA A 133 12.85 25.09 -7.34
CA ALA A 133 13.66 24.10 -8.05
C ALA A 133 14.04 24.59 -9.46
N LEU A 134 13.07 25.12 -10.22
CA LEU A 134 13.32 25.74 -11.52
C LEU A 134 14.33 26.88 -11.42
N SER A 135 14.18 27.76 -10.42
CA SER A 135 15.14 28.87 -10.20
C SER A 135 16.54 28.42 -9.75
N MET A 136 16.67 27.21 -9.20
CA MET A 136 17.96 26.62 -8.86
C MET A 136 18.62 26.02 -10.10
N ILE A 137 17.85 25.33 -10.94
CA ILE A 137 18.30 24.81 -12.24
C ILE A 137 18.76 25.96 -13.15
N ASP A 138 17.99 27.04 -13.26
CA ASP A 138 18.36 28.23 -14.05
C ASP A 138 19.68 28.88 -13.56
N LYS A 139 19.98 28.77 -12.26
CA LYS A 139 21.22 29.30 -11.67
C LYS A 139 22.41 28.35 -11.87
N GLU A 140 22.17 27.05 -11.98
CA GLU A 140 23.19 26.04 -12.30
C GLU A 140 23.64 26.16 -13.76
N GLU A 141 22.72 26.43 -14.70
CA GLU A 141 23.07 26.67 -16.11
C GLU A 141 23.99 27.90 -16.30
N GLN A 142 23.90 28.90 -15.42
CA GLN A 142 24.70 30.13 -15.51
C GLN A 142 26.08 30.04 -14.82
N ASN A 143 26.36 28.99 -14.04
CA ASN A 143 27.62 28.89 -13.30
C ASN A 143 28.07 27.43 -13.10
N PRO A 144 28.77 26.84 -14.10
CA PRO A 144 29.18 25.44 -14.06
C PRO A 144 30.42 25.27 -13.16
N SER A 145 30.19 25.14 -11.86
CA SER A 145 31.21 24.70 -10.90
C SER A 145 30.72 23.42 -10.23
N TYR A 146 31.45 22.34 -10.52
CA TYR A 146 31.26 20.99 -9.99
C TYR A 146 31.29 21.03 -8.45
N ASP A 147 30.26 20.43 -7.83
CA ASP A 147 30.09 19.99 -6.42
C ASP A 147 28.82 20.51 -5.68
N LYS A 148 27.73 20.80 -6.41
CA LYS A 148 26.44 21.25 -5.83
C LYS A 148 25.20 20.41 -6.16
N GLU A 149 25.22 19.55 -7.18
CA GLU A 149 24.04 18.76 -7.60
C GLU A 149 23.46 17.89 -6.47
N THR A 150 24.32 17.27 -5.66
CA THR A 150 23.91 16.43 -4.51
C THR A 150 23.20 17.25 -3.42
N LYS A 151 23.66 18.48 -3.16
CA LYS A 151 23.03 19.37 -2.16
C LYS A 151 21.69 19.92 -2.64
N THR A 152 21.55 20.21 -3.92
CA THR A 152 20.29 20.65 -4.53
C THR A 152 19.27 19.51 -4.47
N PHE A 153 19.68 18.29 -4.82
CA PHE A 153 18.84 17.10 -4.74
C PHE A 153 18.43 16.75 -3.31
N ASP A 154 19.37 16.75 -2.36
CA ASP A 154 19.09 16.48 -0.94
C ASP A 154 18.18 17.54 -0.31
N PHE A 155 18.34 18.82 -0.69
CA PHE A 155 17.46 19.90 -0.24
C PHE A 155 16.03 19.71 -0.78
N LEU A 156 15.89 19.36 -2.06
CA LEU A 156 14.60 19.07 -2.67
C LEU A 156 13.96 17.81 -2.05
N SER A 157 14.73 16.74 -1.83
CA SER A 157 14.24 15.50 -1.22
C SER A 157 13.71 15.74 0.18
N ASN A 158 14.45 16.45 1.03
CA ASN A 158 14.01 16.77 2.40
C ASN A 158 12.73 17.64 2.41
N GLN A 159 12.61 18.63 1.52
CA GLN A 159 11.40 19.45 1.39
C GLN A 159 10.22 18.64 0.83
N PHE A 160 10.47 17.69 -0.07
CA PHE A 160 9.46 16.75 -0.55
C PHE A 160 9.01 15.79 0.54
N ASP A 161 9.92 15.30 1.39
CA ASP A 161 9.61 14.41 2.50
C ASP A 161 8.76 15.10 3.57
N ASP A 162 9.03 16.37 3.89
CA ASP A 162 8.19 17.17 4.78
C ASP A 162 6.81 17.46 4.18
N LEU A 163 6.73 17.63 2.86
CA LEU A 163 5.47 17.79 2.15
C LEU A 163 4.67 16.48 2.13
N ILE A 164 5.35 15.33 1.97
CA ILE A 164 4.75 14.00 2.09
C ILE A 164 4.18 13.82 3.50
N LYS A 165 4.89 14.22 4.57
CA LYS A 165 4.36 14.21 5.95
C LYS A 165 3.08 15.04 6.09
N ASP A 166 3.04 16.25 5.52
CA ASP A 166 1.84 17.11 5.52
C ASP A 166 0.65 16.48 4.76
N PHE A 167 0.92 15.61 3.78
CA PHE A 167 -0.09 14.84 3.03
C PHE A 167 -0.44 13.49 3.69
N THR A 168 0.46 12.88 4.47
CA THR A 168 0.27 11.55 5.11
C THR A 168 -0.20 11.62 6.55
N LEU A 169 -0.29 12.82 7.15
CA LEU A 169 -1.13 13.07 8.33
C LEU A 169 -2.61 12.99 7.95
N ASP A 170 -3.02 11.84 7.40
CA ASP A 170 -4.40 11.39 7.41
C ASP A 170 -4.77 11.16 8.87
N GLU A 171 -5.79 11.88 9.30
CA GLU A 171 -6.38 11.84 10.64
C GLU A 171 -6.47 10.39 11.11
N ALA A 172 -5.95 10.10 12.31
CA ALA A 172 -6.26 8.86 12.99
C ALA A 172 -7.78 8.70 12.96
N LYS A 173 -8.28 7.70 12.22
CA LYS A 173 -9.70 7.37 12.13
C LYS A 173 -10.15 6.86 13.49
N SER A 174 -10.43 7.77 14.42
CA SER A 174 -11.14 7.45 15.63
C SER A 174 -12.61 7.23 15.24
N LEU A 175 -13.09 6.00 15.41
CA LEU A 175 -14.51 5.68 15.36
C LEU A 175 -15.00 5.44 16.79
N ASN A 176 -16.20 5.92 17.10
CA ASN A 176 -16.89 5.48 18.31
C ASN A 176 -17.19 3.97 18.20
N LEU A 177 -17.00 3.21 19.28
CA LEU A 177 -17.21 1.75 19.30
C LEU A 177 -18.60 1.36 18.78
N SER A 178 -19.65 2.11 19.14
CA SER A 178 -21.02 1.81 18.70
C SER A 178 -21.18 1.97 17.19
N GLU A 179 -20.69 3.09 16.64
CA GLU A 179 -20.69 3.36 15.20
C GLU A 179 -19.83 2.35 14.44
N GLY A 180 -18.67 1.98 14.99
CA GLY A 180 -17.76 0.99 14.43
C GLY A 180 -18.38 -0.41 14.34
N LEU A 181 -19.00 -0.89 15.43
CA LEU A 181 -19.64 -2.21 15.46
C LEU A 181 -20.86 -2.27 14.55
N ILE A 182 -21.71 -1.24 14.56
CA ILE A 182 -22.89 -1.16 13.67
C ILE A 182 -22.42 -1.11 12.20
N GLY A 183 -21.41 -0.31 11.89
CA GLY A 183 -20.81 -0.22 10.56
C GLY A 183 -20.21 -1.54 10.08
N LEU A 184 -19.52 -2.27 10.97
CA LEU A 184 -18.94 -3.57 10.66
C LEU A 184 -20.01 -4.62 10.34
N VAL A 185 -21.06 -4.73 11.17
CA VAL A 185 -22.16 -5.68 10.92
C VAL A 185 -22.87 -5.37 9.61
N LYS A 186 -23.04 -4.08 9.29
CA LYS A 186 -23.61 -3.66 8.00
C LYS A 186 -22.73 -4.09 6.83
N ARG A 187 -21.41 -3.88 6.91
CA ARG A 187 -20.45 -4.34 5.89
C ARG A 187 -20.47 -5.86 5.70
N ILE A 188 -20.49 -6.63 6.79
CA ILE A 188 -20.57 -8.10 6.72
C ILE A 188 -21.84 -8.54 5.99
N ARG A 189 -22.99 -7.93 6.30
CA ARG A 189 -24.27 -8.23 5.61
C ARG A 189 -24.24 -7.84 4.14
N GLU A 190 -23.59 -6.73 3.80
CA GLU A 190 -23.43 -6.29 2.42
C GLU A 190 -22.52 -7.24 1.63
N GLN A 191 -21.39 -7.66 2.22
CA GLN A 191 -20.46 -8.64 1.63
C GLN A 191 -21.10 -10.01 1.43
N GLN A 192 -21.97 -10.46 2.35
CA GLN A 192 -22.73 -11.71 2.17
C GLN A 192 -23.70 -11.64 1.00
N LYS A 193 -24.31 -10.48 0.73
CA LYS A 193 -25.31 -10.31 -0.34
C LYS A 193 -24.66 -10.06 -1.70
N ASN A 194 -23.58 -9.29 -1.71
CA ASN A 194 -22.79 -8.95 -2.88
C ASN A 194 -21.32 -9.21 -2.55
N PRO A 195 -20.69 -10.31 -3.04
CA PRO A 195 -19.27 -10.52 -2.85
C PRO A 195 -18.49 -9.40 -3.56
N THR A 196 -18.13 -8.37 -2.79
CA THR A 196 -17.19 -7.31 -3.20
C THR A 196 -15.76 -7.86 -3.29
N ILE A 197 -14.79 -7.02 -3.63
CA ILE A 197 -13.36 -7.37 -3.56
C ILE A 197 -13.06 -8.07 -2.24
N SER A 198 -12.62 -9.33 -2.33
CA SER A 198 -12.27 -10.14 -1.16
C SER A 198 -11.11 -9.50 -0.40
N GLU A 199 -11.14 -9.57 0.93
CA GLU A 199 -10.05 -9.11 1.79
C GLU A 199 -8.77 -9.94 1.59
N THR A 200 -8.92 -11.17 1.06
CA THR A 200 -7.84 -12.09 0.75
C THR A 200 -7.81 -12.42 -0.74
N VAL A 201 -6.62 -12.77 -1.23
CA VAL A 201 -6.37 -13.29 -2.58
C VAL A 201 -5.88 -14.73 -2.44
N SER A 202 -6.52 -15.66 -3.15
CA SER A 202 -6.15 -17.08 -3.14
C SER A 202 -4.67 -17.27 -3.53
N THR A 203 -3.97 -18.14 -2.80
CA THR A 203 -2.63 -18.63 -3.14
C THR A 203 -2.64 -19.58 -4.34
N GLY A 204 -3.83 -20.02 -4.77
CA GLY A 204 -4.02 -21.06 -5.76
C GLY A 204 -4.12 -22.47 -5.15
N TYR A 205 -3.66 -22.68 -3.92
CA TYR A 205 -3.66 -23.97 -3.22
C TYR A 205 -4.73 -23.99 -2.12
N ASP A 206 -5.73 -24.86 -2.25
CA ASP A 206 -6.88 -24.89 -1.33
C ASP A 206 -6.47 -25.17 0.12
N GLU A 207 -5.57 -26.14 0.35
CA GLU A 207 -5.05 -26.44 1.69
C GLU A 207 -4.32 -25.24 2.33
N ILE A 208 -3.54 -24.50 1.54
CA ILE A 208 -2.84 -23.29 2.04
C ILE A 208 -3.87 -22.18 2.30
N ASP A 209 -4.81 -21.99 1.38
CA ASP A 209 -5.85 -20.96 1.50
C ASP A 209 -6.71 -21.19 2.74
N GLU A 210 -7.09 -22.43 3.03
CA GLU A 210 -7.83 -22.78 4.24
C GLU A 210 -7.09 -22.34 5.50
N LYS A 211 -5.78 -22.66 5.60
CA LYS A 211 -4.96 -22.30 6.77
C LYS A 211 -4.63 -20.81 6.85
N LEU A 212 -4.65 -20.11 5.72
CA LEU A 212 -4.50 -18.65 5.64
C LEU A 212 -5.85 -17.90 5.69
N SER A 213 -6.94 -18.56 6.11
CA SER A 213 -8.27 -17.94 6.24
C SER A 213 -8.77 -17.30 4.93
N GLY A 214 -8.55 -17.99 3.81
CA GLY A 214 -8.95 -17.58 2.45
C GLY A 214 -7.82 -17.05 1.57
N GLY A 215 -6.55 -17.25 1.96
CA GLY A 215 -5.36 -16.87 1.18
C GLY A 215 -4.63 -15.62 1.71
N TYR A 216 -3.85 -14.96 0.86
CA TYR A 216 -3.05 -13.80 1.27
C TYR A 216 -3.90 -12.55 1.46
N ARG A 217 -3.83 -11.94 2.64
CA ARG A 217 -4.60 -10.74 2.98
C ARG A 217 -4.03 -9.48 2.31
N ARG A 218 -4.92 -8.62 1.82
CA ARG A 218 -4.58 -7.30 1.26
C ARG A 218 -4.16 -6.32 2.35
N GLY A 219 -3.36 -5.33 1.97
CA GLY A 219 -2.97 -4.24 2.88
C GLY A 219 -1.86 -4.62 3.87
N VAL A 220 -1.34 -5.84 3.76
CA VAL A 220 -0.27 -6.40 4.60
C VAL A 220 0.68 -7.20 3.73
N PHE A 221 1.85 -7.55 4.27
CA PHE A 221 2.79 -8.45 3.59
C PHE A 221 2.93 -9.79 4.32
N SER A 222 3.19 -10.85 3.56
CA SER A 222 3.53 -12.18 4.05
C SER A 222 4.90 -12.60 3.53
N LEU A 223 5.58 -13.47 4.27
CA LEU A 223 6.92 -13.97 3.93
C LEU A 223 6.87 -15.44 3.50
N ILE A 224 7.62 -15.78 2.46
CA ILE A 224 8.00 -17.16 2.13
C ILE A 224 9.50 -17.29 2.35
N CYS A 225 9.86 -18.01 3.41
CA CYS A 225 11.20 -18.14 3.94
C CYS A 225 11.78 -19.51 3.60
N ALA A 226 13.00 -19.54 3.07
CA ALA A 226 13.67 -20.80 2.84
C ALA A 226 15.19 -20.71 2.84
N ARG A 227 15.86 -21.85 3.03
CA ARG A 227 17.27 -22.03 2.66
C ARG A 227 17.41 -22.15 1.13
N PRO A 228 18.60 -21.87 0.56
CA PRO A 228 18.87 -22.15 -0.85
C PRO A 228 18.48 -23.59 -1.24
N ALA A 229 18.03 -23.77 -2.48
CA ALA A 229 17.58 -25.05 -3.05
C ALA A 229 16.33 -25.71 -2.43
N MET A 230 15.69 -25.08 -1.43
CA MET A 230 14.44 -25.59 -0.84
C MET A 230 13.19 -25.38 -1.71
N GLY A 231 13.27 -24.54 -2.75
CA GLY A 231 12.16 -24.31 -3.68
C GLY A 231 11.38 -23.01 -3.49
N LYS A 232 11.97 -21.99 -2.84
CA LYS A 232 11.38 -20.65 -2.63
C LYS A 232 10.78 -20.04 -3.91
N THR A 233 11.60 -19.84 -4.94
CA THR A 233 11.12 -19.30 -6.23
C THR A 233 10.11 -20.23 -6.91
N VAL A 234 10.27 -21.55 -6.73
CA VAL A 234 9.38 -22.54 -7.34
C VAL A 234 7.98 -22.44 -6.76
N ILE A 235 7.82 -22.40 -5.43
CA ILE A 235 6.50 -22.24 -4.82
C ILE A 235 5.87 -20.88 -5.14
N MET A 236 6.66 -19.80 -5.17
CA MET A 236 6.15 -18.48 -5.52
C MET A 236 5.61 -18.43 -6.96
N LEU A 237 6.36 -18.98 -7.93
CA LEU A 237 5.89 -19.09 -9.33
C LEU A 237 4.69 -20.02 -9.46
N ASN A 238 4.68 -21.13 -8.73
CA ASN A 238 3.54 -22.06 -8.72
C ASN A 238 2.28 -21.38 -8.20
N GLN A 239 2.34 -20.71 -7.04
CA GLN A 239 1.23 -19.95 -6.48
C GLN A 239 0.79 -18.81 -7.42
N ALA A 240 1.74 -18.09 -8.04
CA ALA A 240 1.42 -17.04 -9.00
C ALA A 240 0.59 -17.58 -10.20
N ILE A 241 0.97 -18.75 -10.73
CA ILE A 241 0.22 -19.41 -11.81
C ILE A 241 -1.15 -19.89 -11.34
N GLU A 242 -1.22 -20.62 -10.22
CA GLU A 242 -2.47 -21.20 -9.75
C GLU A 242 -3.46 -20.11 -9.28
N ALA A 243 -2.99 -19.04 -8.65
CA ALA A 243 -3.80 -17.86 -8.33
C ALA A 243 -4.30 -17.16 -9.61
N ALA A 244 -3.45 -17.01 -10.63
CA ALA A 244 -3.82 -16.41 -11.90
C ALA A 244 -4.87 -17.24 -12.67
N LYS A 245 -4.79 -18.58 -12.60
CA LYS A 245 -5.81 -19.50 -13.13
C LYS A 245 -7.16 -19.35 -12.41
N LYS A 246 -7.15 -19.09 -11.10
CA LYS A 246 -8.36 -18.77 -10.32
C LYS A 246 -8.88 -17.34 -10.55
N GLY A 247 -8.22 -16.56 -11.41
CA GLY A 247 -8.66 -15.24 -11.85
C GLY A 247 -7.96 -14.06 -11.19
N ALA A 248 -7.05 -14.30 -10.23
CA ALA A 248 -6.31 -13.24 -9.57
C ALA A 248 -5.37 -12.52 -10.54
N LYS A 249 -5.27 -11.20 -10.44
CA LYS A 249 -4.29 -10.39 -11.19
C LYS A 249 -2.97 -10.30 -10.41
N VAL A 250 -1.94 -10.97 -10.92
CA VAL A 250 -0.67 -11.20 -10.23
C VAL A 250 0.48 -10.44 -10.91
N LEU A 251 1.30 -9.76 -10.12
CA LEU A 251 2.60 -9.23 -10.53
C LEU A 251 3.72 -10.01 -9.81
N PHE A 252 4.65 -10.57 -10.58
CA PHE A 252 5.85 -11.22 -10.05
C PHE A 252 7.08 -10.37 -10.37
N VAL A 253 7.69 -9.81 -9.33
CA VAL A 253 8.93 -9.02 -9.44
C VAL A 253 10.10 -9.91 -9.10
N SER A 254 10.92 -10.21 -10.10
CA SER A 254 12.15 -11.00 -9.95
C SER A 254 13.33 -10.05 -9.84
N ILE A 255 14.08 -10.15 -8.74
CA ILE A 255 15.32 -9.38 -8.53
C ILE A 255 16.55 -10.27 -8.71
N GLU A 256 16.45 -11.57 -8.35
CA GLU A 256 17.58 -12.51 -8.44
C GLU A 256 17.71 -13.18 -9.81
N MET A 257 16.58 -13.51 -10.44
CA MET A 257 16.54 -14.29 -11.67
C MET A 257 16.14 -13.42 -12.86
N ASP A 258 16.74 -13.67 -14.02
CA ASP A 258 16.30 -13.05 -15.25
C ASP A 258 14.91 -13.55 -15.69
N LEU A 259 14.27 -12.80 -16.59
CA LEU A 259 12.95 -13.14 -17.12
C LEU A 259 12.95 -14.50 -17.82
N THR A 260 14.02 -14.85 -18.52
CA THR A 260 14.14 -16.10 -19.27
C THR A 260 14.10 -17.31 -18.34
N GLN A 261 14.83 -17.27 -17.23
CA GLN A 261 14.85 -18.32 -16.22
C GLN A 261 13.49 -18.49 -15.54
N CYS A 262 12.77 -17.38 -15.30
CA CYS A 262 11.41 -17.44 -14.80
C CYS A 262 10.49 -18.15 -15.80
N LEU A 263 10.53 -17.74 -17.08
CA LEU A 263 9.73 -18.33 -18.15
C LEU A 263 10.04 -19.81 -18.38
N GLN A 264 11.31 -20.22 -18.33
CA GLN A 264 11.71 -21.64 -18.46
C GLN A 264 11.11 -22.50 -17.34
N ARG A 265 11.07 -22.00 -16.10
CA ARG A 265 10.45 -22.73 -14.97
C ARG A 265 8.94 -22.82 -15.11
N ILE A 266 8.29 -21.73 -15.54
CA ILE A 266 6.86 -21.72 -15.83
C ILE A 266 6.56 -22.73 -16.92
N LEU A 267 7.32 -22.70 -18.02
CA LEU A 267 7.17 -23.60 -19.15
C LEU A 267 7.34 -25.07 -18.74
N SER A 268 8.36 -25.37 -17.91
CA SER A 268 8.57 -26.72 -17.35
C SER A 268 7.37 -27.21 -16.55
N LYS A 269 6.78 -26.34 -15.71
CA LYS A 269 5.59 -26.69 -14.92
C LYS A 269 4.38 -26.95 -15.80
N VAL A 270 4.11 -26.10 -16.79
CA VAL A 270 2.86 -26.17 -17.58
C VAL A 270 2.89 -27.28 -18.63
N SER A 271 4.07 -27.58 -19.17
CA SER A 271 4.26 -28.64 -20.17
C SER A 271 4.54 -30.01 -19.56
N ALA A 272 4.90 -30.07 -18.28
CA ALA A 272 5.48 -31.25 -17.63
C ALA A 272 6.77 -31.78 -18.30
N VAL A 273 7.40 -30.98 -19.18
CA VAL A 273 8.72 -31.29 -19.74
C VAL A 273 9.79 -30.94 -18.72
N LYS A 274 10.76 -31.84 -18.56
CA LYS A 274 11.83 -31.71 -17.56
C LYS A 274 12.65 -30.44 -17.80
N MET A 275 12.87 -29.67 -16.73
CA MET A 275 13.67 -28.44 -16.74
C MET A 275 15.07 -28.66 -17.34
N LYS A 276 15.71 -29.81 -17.06
CA LYS A 276 17.03 -30.15 -17.63
C LYS A 276 17.01 -30.16 -19.16
N LYS A 277 15.94 -30.65 -19.78
CA LYS A 277 15.79 -30.69 -21.24
C LYS A 277 15.53 -29.29 -21.79
N ILE A 278 14.71 -28.48 -21.11
CA ILE A 278 14.48 -27.07 -21.50
C ILE A 278 15.80 -26.26 -21.47
N LEU A 279 16.68 -26.56 -20.50
CA LEU A 279 18.03 -25.96 -20.42
C LEU A 279 19.03 -26.54 -21.41
N GLN A 280 18.76 -27.71 -21.99
CA GLN A 280 19.62 -28.44 -22.94
C GLN A 280 18.76 -28.85 -24.14
N PRO A 281 18.37 -27.89 -25.01
CA PRO A 281 17.39 -28.13 -26.07
C PRO A 281 17.78 -29.24 -27.05
N GLU A 282 19.07 -29.56 -27.17
CA GLU A 282 19.60 -30.68 -27.95
C GLU A 282 19.10 -32.07 -27.48
N HIS A 283 18.52 -32.15 -26.28
CA HIS A 283 17.92 -33.35 -25.71
C HIS A 283 16.40 -33.36 -25.73
N ILE A 284 15.76 -32.33 -26.33
CA ILE A 284 14.32 -32.28 -26.52
C ILE A 284 13.96 -33.05 -27.80
N THR A 285 12.93 -33.88 -27.71
CA THR A 285 12.39 -34.64 -28.85
C THR A 285 11.27 -33.86 -29.54
N ASP A 286 10.99 -34.15 -30.82
CA ASP A 286 9.90 -33.48 -31.56
C ASP A 286 8.52 -33.54 -30.85
N PRO A 287 8.11 -34.67 -30.22
CA PRO A 287 6.88 -34.70 -29.43
C PRO A 287 6.92 -33.75 -28.22
N GLU A 288 8.06 -33.64 -27.53
CA GLU A 288 8.21 -32.72 -26.39
C GLU A 288 8.20 -31.25 -26.84
N ILE A 289 8.70 -30.93 -28.04
CA ILE A 289 8.53 -29.59 -28.62
C ILE A 289 7.04 -29.28 -28.84
N ALA A 290 6.28 -30.24 -29.39
CA ALA A 290 4.84 -30.06 -29.57
C ALA A 290 4.10 -29.88 -28.22
N GLU A 291 4.51 -30.59 -27.17
CA GLU A 291 3.99 -30.40 -25.80
C GLU A 291 4.30 -28.99 -25.26
N LEU A 292 5.53 -28.50 -25.48
CA LEU A 292 5.94 -27.14 -25.08
C LEU A 292 5.10 -26.08 -25.81
N ASP A 293 4.92 -26.20 -27.12
CA ASP A 293 4.15 -25.26 -27.93
C ASP A 293 2.66 -25.24 -27.52
N ALA A 294 2.08 -26.42 -27.31
CA ALA A 294 0.71 -26.56 -26.84
C ALA A 294 0.51 -25.92 -25.46
N ALA A 295 1.41 -26.22 -24.51
CA ALA A 295 1.34 -25.71 -23.15
C ALA A 295 1.56 -24.19 -23.09
N ALA A 296 2.48 -23.64 -23.89
CA ALA A 296 2.70 -22.21 -24.00
C ALA A 296 1.46 -21.48 -24.53
N THR A 297 0.83 -22.03 -25.58
CA THR A 297 -0.40 -21.49 -26.17
C THR A 297 -1.56 -21.53 -25.18
N GLU A 298 -1.72 -22.65 -24.46
CA GLU A 298 -2.76 -22.81 -23.46
C GLU A 298 -2.56 -21.85 -22.27
N ALA A 299 -1.34 -21.74 -21.75
CA ALA A 299 -1.01 -20.82 -20.67
C ALA A 299 -1.31 -19.36 -21.04
N ALA A 300 -0.90 -18.94 -22.25
CA ALA A 300 -1.16 -17.60 -22.76
C ALA A 300 -2.66 -17.30 -22.85
N LYS A 301 -3.47 -18.29 -23.24
CA LYS A 301 -4.94 -18.19 -23.35
C LYS A 301 -5.63 -18.16 -21.99
N LEU A 302 -5.27 -19.06 -21.07
CA LEU A 302 -5.98 -19.26 -19.81
C LEU A 302 -5.69 -18.16 -18.79
N TYR A 303 -4.43 -17.81 -18.60
CA TYR A 303 -4.03 -16.89 -17.51
C TYR A 303 -2.91 -15.92 -17.91
N GLY A 304 -2.46 -15.92 -19.17
CA GLY A 304 -1.43 -14.98 -19.65
C GLY A 304 -1.80 -13.49 -19.49
N LYS A 305 -3.10 -13.16 -19.42
CA LYS A 305 -3.59 -11.79 -19.15
C LYS A 305 -3.72 -11.46 -17.65
N ASN A 306 -3.42 -12.41 -16.79
CA ASN A 306 -3.58 -12.31 -15.35
C ASN A 306 -2.22 -12.31 -14.62
N LEU A 307 -1.15 -12.83 -15.24
CA LEU A 307 0.18 -12.92 -14.64
C LEU A 307 1.18 -12.05 -15.39
N PHE A 308 1.76 -11.07 -14.70
CA PHE A 308 2.82 -10.21 -15.21
C PHE A 308 4.14 -10.54 -14.50
N ILE A 309 5.24 -10.61 -15.24
CA ILE A 309 6.57 -10.86 -14.69
C ILE A 309 7.47 -9.70 -15.07
N GLU A 310 8.15 -9.14 -14.09
CA GLU A 310 9.05 -8.02 -14.27
C GLU A 310 10.41 -8.34 -13.64
N GLU A 311 11.45 -8.26 -14.46
CA GLU A 311 12.85 -8.37 -14.03
C GLU A 311 13.37 -6.99 -13.63
N VAL A 312 14.02 -6.90 -12.47
CA VAL A 312 14.67 -5.68 -12.00
C VAL A 312 16.04 -6.00 -11.41
N THR A 313 17.02 -5.12 -11.60
CA THR A 313 18.38 -5.34 -11.05
C THR A 313 18.50 -4.98 -9.58
N SER A 314 17.77 -3.95 -9.15
CA SER A 314 17.64 -3.54 -7.76
C SER A 314 16.39 -2.67 -7.62
N ILE A 315 15.74 -2.73 -6.46
CA ILE A 315 14.54 -1.95 -6.21
C ILE A 315 14.45 -1.56 -4.73
N ASN A 316 13.93 -0.37 -4.45
CA ASN A 316 13.54 0.05 -3.11
C ASN A 316 12.01 0.09 -2.99
N ALA A 317 11.48 0.26 -1.77
CA ALA A 317 10.03 0.26 -1.54
C ALA A 317 9.28 1.35 -2.36
N PRO A 318 9.68 2.62 -2.42
CA PRO A 318 9.01 3.63 -3.27
C PRO A 318 8.94 3.28 -4.76
N GLN A 319 10.01 2.69 -5.31
CA GLN A 319 10.04 2.22 -6.70
C GLN A 319 9.08 1.05 -6.90
N LEU A 320 9.06 0.10 -5.97
CA LEU A 320 8.12 -1.02 -5.99
C LEU A 320 6.67 -0.53 -5.91
N GLU A 321 6.38 0.44 -5.03
CA GLU A 321 5.06 1.05 -4.90
C GLU A 321 4.60 1.68 -6.22
N SER A 322 5.49 2.41 -6.88
CA SER A 322 5.21 3.06 -8.18
C SER A 322 4.87 2.03 -9.26
N LYS A 323 5.62 0.91 -9.32
CA LYS A 323 5.33 -0.20 -10.23
C LYS A 323 3.99 -0.86 -9.91
N ILE A 324 3.73 -1.18 -8.65
CA ILE A 324 2.45 -1.77 -8.22
C ILE A 324 1.29 -0.87 -8.63
N LYS A 325 1.35 0.44 -8.35
CA LYS A 325 0.31 1.40 -8.75
C LYS A 325 0.12 1.46 -10.26
N PHE A 326 1.20 1.39 -11.05
CA PHE A 326 1.10 1.32 -12.51
C PHE A 326 0.32 0.07 -12.96
N TYR A 327 0.72 -1.12 -12.51
CA TYR A 327 0.06 -2.37 -12.87
C TYR A 327 -1.36 -2.48 -12.32
N GLN A 328 -1.63 -1.93 -11.13
CA GLN A 328 -2.96 -1.87 -10.55
C GLN A 328 -3.88 -0.98 -11.38
N LYS A 329 -3.40 0.18 -11.83
CA LYS A 329 -4.16 1.10 -12.69
C LYS A 329 -4.44 0.51 -14.08
N GLN A 330 -3.46 -0.19 -14.67
CA GLN A 330 -3.57 -0.71 -16.03
C GLN A 330 -4.31 -2.05 -16.10
N PHE A 331 -4.07 -2.93 -15.12
CA PHE A 331 -4.48 -4.34 -15.19
C PHE A 331 -5.24 -4.85 -13.96
N GLY A 332 -5.38 -4.02 -12.92
CA GLY A 332 -6.09 -4.40 -11.70
C GLY A 332 -5.32 -5.36 -10.79
N VAL A 333 -3.98 -5.35 -10.84
CA VAL A 333 -3.12 -6.21 -9.99
C VAL A 333 -3.51 -6.10 -8.51
N GLU A 334 -3.58 -7.27 -7.88
CA GLU A 334 -4.05 -7.48 -6.52
C GLU A 334 -3.12 -8.33 -5.66
N LEU A 335 -2.31 -9.19 -6.28
CA LEU A 335 -1.32 -10.04 -5.63
C LEU A 335 0.05 -9.75 -6.21
N VAL A 336 1.03 -9.51 -5.35
CA VAL A 336 2.39 -9.14 -5.76
C VAL A 336 3.37 -10.07 -5.09
N PHE A 337 4.20 -10.76 -5.88
CA PHE A 337 5.33 -11.55 -5.42
C PHE A 337 6.63 -10.78 -5.65
N VAL A 338 7.55 -10.80 -4.69
CA VAL A 338 8.91 -10.22 -4.84
C VAL A 338 9.96 -11.23 -4.40
N ASP A 339 10.84 -11.65 -5.30
CA ASP A 339 11.92 -12.61 -5.03
C ASP A 339 13.30 -11.92 -5.18
N TYR A 340 14.01 -11.54 -4.12
CA TYR A 340 13.75 -11.66 -2.67
C TYR A 340 14.14 -10.40 -1.89
N ILE A 341 13.72 -10.29 -0.63
CA ILE A 341 13.81 -9.03 0.13
C ILE A 341 15.23 -8.56 0.45
N GLN A 342 16.17 -9.47 0.69
CA GLN A 342 17.51 -9.07 1.16
C GLN A 342 18.37 -8.39 0.07
N ILE A 343 17.89 -8.36 -1.18
CA ILE A 343 18.49 -7.60 -2.28
C ILE A 343 17.76 -6.28 -2.58
N MET A 344 16.71 -5.96 -1.81
CA MET A 344 16.10 -4.64 -1.86
C MET A 344 17.03 -3.60 -1.23
N LYS A 345 17.03 -2.41 -1.82
CA LYS A 345 17.76 -1.25 -1.30
C LYS A 345 16.92 -0.53 -0.26
N THR A 346 17.59 0.19 0.64
CA THR A 346 16.92 1.16 1.51
C THR A 346 16.31 2.30 0.69
N ARG A 347 15.53 3.18 1.33
CA ARG A 347 14.93 4.33 0.66
C ARG A 347 15.99 5.23 0.01
N ASN A 348 17.15 5.33 0.64
CA ASN A 348 18.32 6.08 0.16
C ASN A 348 19.17 5.32 -0.87
N ASN A 349 18.67 4.22 -1.43
CA ASN A 349 19.31 3.44 -2.49
C ASN A 349 20.65 2.77 -2.14
N HIS A 350 20.99 2.63 -0.87
CA HIS A 350 22.15 1.83 -0.47
C HIS A 350 21.76 0.39 -0.15
N THR A 351 22.75 -0.50 -0.24
CA THR A 351 22.61 -1.90 0.17
C THR A 351 22.45 -1.97 1.69
N PRO A 352 21.48 -2.73 2.21
CA PRO A 352 21.32 -2.91 3.66
C PRO A 352 22.52 -3.66 4.25
N LYS A 353 23.07 -3.13 5.34
CA LYS A 353 24.19 -3.72 6.08
C LYS A 353 23.88 -3.91 7.56
N GLU A 354 23.06 -3.03 8.12
CA GLU A 354 22.75 -2.98 9.55
C GLU A 354 21.30 -3.43 9.82
N VAL A 355 21.02 -3.82 11.06
CA VAL A 355 19.66 -4.21 11.49
C VAL A 355 18.66 -3.06 11.34
N SER A 356 19.12 -1.81 11.49
CA SER A 356 18.36 -0.59 11.22
C SER A 356 17.87 -0.54 9.78
N ASP A 357 18.72 -0.85 8.80
CA ASP A 357 18.36 -0.84 7.38
C ASP A 357 17.25 -1.86 7.07
N PHE A 358 17.36 -3.07 7.63
CA PHE A 358 16.32 -4.09 7.49
C PHE A 358 15.02 -3.68 8.18
N SER A 359 15.12 -2.92 9.28
CA SER A 359 13.95 -2.37 9.97
C SER A 359 13.25 -1.28 9.17
N GLU A 360 14.02 -0.39 8.53
CA GLU A 360 13.52 0.62 7.59
C GLU A 360 12.79 -0.05 6.41
N ILE A 361 13.42 -1.04 5.77
CA ILE A 361 12.82 -1.76 4.64
C ILE A 361 11.52 -2.47 5.06
N SER A 362 11.50 -3.14 6.22
CA SER A 362 10.30 -3.78 6.76
C SER A 362 9.16 -2.77 6.99
N TYR A 363 9.49 -1.62 7.59
CA TYR A 363 8.54 -0.53 7.82
C TYR A 363 7.97 -0.01 6.49
N ASP A 364 8.84 0.30 5.53
CA ASP A 364 8.43 0.85 4.24
C ASP A 364 7.56 -0.14 3.44
N LEU A 365 7.88 -1.43 3.47
CA LEU A 365 7.06 -2.48 2.83
C LEU A 365 5.68 -2.62 3.47
N ARG A 366 5.58 -2.45 4.80
CA ARG A 366 4.31 -2.43 5.52
C ARG A 366 3.45 -1.25 5.10
N GLU A 367 4.03 -0.05 5.04
CA GLU A 367 3.33 1.15 4.59
C GLU A 367 2.93 1.05 3.11
N LEU A 368 3.80 0.51 2.26
CA LEU A 368 3.51 0.25 0.84
C LEU A 368 2.32 -0.70 0.67
N ALA A 369 2.31 -1.84 1.37
CA ALA A 369 1.22 -2.80 1.28
C ALA A 369 -0.11 -2.15 1.70
N LYS A 370 -0.09 -1.38 2.79
CA LYS A 370 -1.24 -0.63 3.30
C LYS A 370 -1.70 0.46 2.32
N ALA A 371 -0.80 1.19 1.68
CA ALA A 371 -1.13 2.24 0.73
C ALA A 371 -1.72 1.70 -0.58
N THR A 372 -1.23 0.56 -1.05
CA THR A 372 -1.65 -0.05 -2.33
C THR A 372 -2.83 -1.00 -2.21
N GLN A 373 -3.13 -1.51 -1.00
CA GLN A 373 -4.18 -2.50 -0.74
C GLN A 373 -4.05 -3.78 -1.58
N VAL A 374 -2.81 -4.16 -1.93
CA VAL A 374 -2.48 -5.45 -2.54
C VAL A 374 -2.14 -6.48 -1.47
N ALA A 375 -2.26 -7.76 -1.80
CA ALA A 375 -1.64 -8.84 -1.05
C ALA A 375 -0.17 -8.92 -1.46
N LEU A 376 0.76 -8.55 -0.57
CA LEU A 376 2.19 -8.53 -0.86
C LEU A 376 2.85 -9.81 -0.30
N VAL A 377 3.53 -10.57 -1.14
CA VAL A 377 4.24 -11.80 -0.76
C VAL A 377 5.71 -11.66 -1.11
N LEU A 378 6.55 -11.87 -0.11
CA LEU A 378 7.96 -11.57 -0.21
C LEU A 378 8.78 -12.84 0.05
N GLY A 379 9.67 -13.18 -0.88
CA GLY A 379 10.66 -14.22 -0.67
C GLY A 379 11.73 -13.75 0.31
N ALA A 380 12.09 -14.57 1.29
CA ALA A 380 13.16 -14.28 2.24
C ALA A 380 14.11 -15.47 2.37
N GLN A 381 15.41 -15.19 2.42
CA GLN A 381 16.42 -16.21 2.71
C GLN A 381 16.66 -16.34 4.21
N LEU A 382 16.84 -17.57 4.69
CA LEU A 382 17.12 -17.88 6.10
C LEU A 382 18.62 -17.93 6.42
N SER A 383 18.96 -17.68 7.69
CA SER A 383 20.32 -17.86 8.22
C SER A 383 20.84 -19.27 7.99
N ARG A 384 22.17 -19.42 7.87
CA ARG A 384 22.83 -20.73 7.83
C ARG A 384 22.78 -21.45 9.19
N ASP A 385 22.42 -20.74 10.25
CA ASP A 385 22.35 -21.31 11.60
C ASP A 385 21.29 -22.42 11.73
N VAL A 386 20.26 -22.42 10.86
CA VAL A 386 19.28 -23.52 10.72
C VAL A 386 19.98 -24.87 10.55
N GLU A 387 21.07 -24.91 9.77
CA GLU A 387 21.76 -26.15 9.39
C GLU A 387 22.60 -26.74 10.52
N LYS A 388 22.81 -25.98 11.60
CA LYS A 388 23.55 -26.41 12.80
C LYS A 388 22.66 -27.12 13.81
N ARG A 389 21.34 -26.99 13.71
CA ARG A 389 20.37 -27.65 14.59
C ARG A 389 20.17 -29.11 14.17
N ASP A 390 19.84 -29.96 15.13
CA ASP A 390 19.48 -31.37 14.85
C ASP A 390 18.21 -31.43 14.00
N ASP A 391 17.15 -30.73 14.42
CA ASP A 391 16.00 -30.46 13.57
C ASP A 391 16.26 -29.23 12.70
N LYS A 392 16.38 -29.48 11.40
CA LYS A 392 16.66 -28.48 10.37
C LYS A 392 15.41 -27.80 9.83
N ARG A 393 14.23 -28.07 10.40
CA ARG A 393 13.01 -27.31 10.09
C ARG A 393 13.18 -25.86 10.54
N PRO A 394 12.97 -24.88 9.64
CA PRO A 394 13.10 -23.48 10.01
C PRO A 394 12.09 -23.04 11.06
N LEU A 395 12.50 -22.04 11.83
CA LEU A 395 11.71 -21.33 12.83
C LEU A 395 11.67 -19.84 12.46
N ASP A 396 10.70 -19.11 13.00
CA ASP A 396 10.56 -17.66 12.78
C ASP A 396 11.85 -16.90 13.17
N SER A 397 12.52 -17.35 14.23
CA SER A 397 13.79 -16.79 14.72
C SER A 397 14.98 -16.92 13.74
N ASP A 398 14.86 -17.72 12.68
CA ASP A 398 15.93 -17.93 11.71
C ASP A 398 16.08 -16.79 10.69
N LEU A 399 15.17 -15.80 10.72
CA LEU A 399 15.25 -14.50 10.04
C LEU A 399 16.28 -13.56 10.72
N LYS A 400 17.49 -14.05 10.96
CA LYS A 400 18.57 -13.33 11.65
C LYS A 400 18.83 -11.95 11.00
N ASN A 401 19.03 -10.93 11.84
CA ASN A 401 19.14 -9.50 11.45
C ASN A 401 17.88 -8.88 10.84
N SER A 402 16.77 -9.62 10.82
CA SER A 402 15.49 -9.25 10.20
C SER A 402 14.31 -9.40 11.17
N GLY A 403 14.54 -9.25 12.49
CA GLY A 403 13.48 -9.38 13.51
C GLY A 403 12.29 -8.42 13.28
N SER A 404 12.52 -7.27 12.64
CA SER A 404 11.45 -6.35 12.24
C SER A 404 10.51 -6.96 11.21
N PHE A 405 11.04 -7.75 10.25
CA PHE A 405 10.21 -8.49 9.30
C PHE A 405 9.39 -9.57 9.98
N GLU A 406 10.00 -10.29 10.94
CA GLU A 406 9.28 -11.28 11.75
C GLU A 406 8.11 -10.61 12.47
N GLN A 407 8.35 -9.47 13.12
CA GLN A 407 7.32 -8.73 13.84
C GLN A 407 6.22 -8.24 12.90
N ASP A 408 6.57 -7.63 11.75
CA ASP A 408 5.67 -6.92 10.85
C ASP A 408 4.84 -7.81 9.92
N ALA A 409 5.38 -8.96 9.50
CA ALA A 409 4.71 -9.88 8.59
C ALA A 409 3.36 -10.34 9.15
N ALA A 410 2.36 -10.42 8.28
CA ALA A 410 1.05 -11.00 8.59
C ALA A 410 1.13 -12.52 8.72
N ALA A 411 1.83 -13.17 7.79
CA ALA A 411 2.13 -14.59 7.83
C ALA A 411 3.60 -14.84 7.50
N ILE A 412 4.20 -15.86 8.12
CA ILE A 412 5.55 -16.34 7.83
C ILE A 412 5.45 -17.81 7.49
N ILE A 413 5.83 -18.15 6.26
CA ILE A 413 5.73 -19.50 5.71
C ILE A 413 7.14 -20.00 5.45
N HIS A 414 7.56 -21.05 6.14
CA HIS A 414 8.85 -21.70 5.93
C HIS A 414 8.72 -22.88 4.98
N LEU A 415 9.74 -23.07 4.15
CA LEU A 415 9.83 -24.20 3.24
C LEU A 415 10.90 -25.17 3.72
N TYR A 416 10.55 -26.45 3.78
CA TYR A 416 11.48 -27.50 4.16
C TYR A 416 11.34 -28.72 3.25
N ARG A 417 12.48 -29.31 2.90
CA ARG A 417 12.58 -30.54 2.12
C ARG A 417 13.59 -31.45 2.76
N ASP A 418 13.12 -32.54 3.37
CA ASP A 418 14.00 -33.48 4.07
C ASP A 418 15.06 -34.08 3.14
N VAL A 419 14.69 -34.38 1.89
CA VAL A 419 15.60 -34.96 0.88
C VAL A 419 16.86 -34.14 0.60
N VAL A 420 16.85 -32.84 0.90
CA VAL A 420 18.04 -31.97 0.74
C VAL A 420 19.10 -32.29 1.79
N TYR A 421 18.69 -32.72 2.99
CA TYR A 421 19.59 -33.05 4.09
C TYR A 421 19.75 -34.56 4.29
N ASN A 422 18.71 -35.34 4.01
CA ASN A 422 18.65 -36.78 4.17
C ASN A 422 18.29 -37.45 2.83
N LYS A 423 19.29 -37.94 2.09
CA LYS A 423 19.08 -38.54 0.76
C LYS A 423 18.29 -39.85 0.79
N ASP A 424 18.27 -40.52 1.94
CA ASP A 424 17.62 -41.83 2.13
C ASP A 424 16.20 -41.70 2.69
N THR A 425 15.71 -40.48 2.90
CA THR A 425 14.33 -40.23 3.35
C THR A 425 13.30 -40.88 2.43
N GLU A 426 12.18 -41.34 3.02
CA GLU A 426 11.02 -41.85 2.26
C GLU A 426 10.25 -40.69 1.60
N GLU A 427 10.36 -39.47 2.12
CA GLU A 427 9.64 -38.28 1.66
C GLU A 427 10.38 -37.52 0.54
N LYS A 428 10.97 -38.24 -0.43
CA LYS A 428 11.86 -37.65 -1.47
C LYS A 428 11.20 -36.57 -2.33
N ARG A 429 9.88 -36.64 -2.46
CA ARG A 429 9.06 -35.76 -3.31
C ARG A 429 8.04 -34.97 -2.49
N ILE A 430 8.36 -34.64 -1.25
CA ILE A 430 7.51 -33.80 -0.40
C ILE A 430 8.18 -32.45 -0.17
N LEU A 431 7.38 -31.40 -0.28
CA LEU A 431 7.67 -30.07 0.23
C LEU A 431 6.80 -29.84 1.46
N GLU A 432 7.44 -29.61 2.60
CA GLU A 432 6.75 -29.11 3.79
C GLU A 432 6.63 -27.60 3.69
N VAL A 433 5.38 -27.12 3.72
CA VAL A 433 5.00 -25.71 3.81
C VAL A 433 4.55 -25.47 5.25
N ILE A 434 5.43 -24.85 6.03
CA ILE A 434 5.26 -24.67 7.47
C ILE A 434 4.81 -23.23 7.72
N ILE A 435 3.56 -23.03 8.09
CA ILE A 435 3.05 -21.73 8.51
C ILE A 435 3.49 -21.51 9.95
N GLY A 436 4.62 -20.83 10.16
CA GLY A 436 5.15 -20.53 11.50
C GLY A 436 4.28 -19.49 12.21
N LYS A 437 4.10 -18.35 11.54
CA LYS A 437 3.27 -17.24 12.02
C LYS A 437 2.06 -17.02 11.12
N ASN A 438 0.90 -16.78 11.73
CA ASN A 438 -0.30 -16.29 11.07
C ASN A 438 -1.07 -15.35 12.01
N ARG A 439 -1.14 -14.06 11.69
CA ARG A 439 -1.87 -13.07 12.52
C ARG A 439 -3.40 -13.21 12.43
N PHE A 440 -3.91 -13.89 11.40
CA PHE A 440 -5.34 -13.95 11.07
C PHE A 440 -5.91 -15.37 11.13
N GLY A 441 -5.19 -16.28 11.79
CA GLY A 441 -5.54 -17.69 11.92
C GLY A 441 -4.53 -18.42 12.78
N GLU A 442 -4.50 -19.74 12.64
CA GLU A 442 -3.58 -20.60 13.39
C GLU A 442 -2.17 -20.58 12.76
N GLY A 443 -1.15 -20.59 13.62
CA GLY A 443 0.26 -20.76 13.27
C GLY A 443 0.80 -22.11 13.75
N ASN A 444 2.07 -22.39 13.45
CA ASN A 444 2.74 -23.67 13.66
C ASN A 444 2.03 -24.87 13.01
N ILE A 445 1.55 -24.68 11.78
CA ILE A 445 0.90 -25.73 11.00
C ILE A 445 1.83 -26.16 9.86
N THR A 446 1.93 -27.47 9.62
CA THR A 446 2.70 -28.01 8.49
C THR A 446 1.76 -28.65 7.47
N ILE A 447 1.89 -28.21 6.22
CA ILE A 447 1.19 -28.76 5.06
C ILE A 447 2.21 -29.53 4.22
N LYS A 448 1.90 -30.75 3.81
CA LYS A 448 2.79 -31.59 2.99
C LYS A 448 2.28 -31.64 1.56
N LEU A 449 3.01 -30.99 0.65
CA LEU A 449 2.65 -30.95 -0.77
C LEU A 449 3.59 -31.84 -1.60
N PRO A 450 3.06 -32.66 -2.52
CA PRO A 450 3.90 -33.37 -3.48
C PRO A 450 4.69 -32.38 -4.35
N TYR A 451 5.99 -32.62 -4.48
CA TYR A 451 6.92 -31.76 -5.19
C TYR A 451 7.77 -32.56 -6.17
N ASP A 452 7.63 -32.24 -7.46
CA ASP A 452 8.52 -32.74 -8.51
C ASP A 452 9.47 -31.63 -8.96
N TYR A 453 10.70 -31.73 -8.45
CA TYR A 453 11.79 -30.83 -8.81
C TYR A 453 12.15 -30.88 -10.30
N SER A 454 11.98 -32.02 -10.97
CA SER A 454 12.40 -32.18 -12.37
C SER A 454 11.56 -31.38 -13.34
N VAL A 455 10.29 -31.13 -13.01
CA VAL A 455 9.34 -30.33 -13.79
C VAL A 455 8.91 -29.04 -13.08
N GLN A 456 9.59 -28.68 -11.98
CA GLN A 456 9.32 -27.45 -11.23
C GLN A 456 7.86 -27.32 -10.72
N SER A 457 7.19 -28.45 -10.45
CA SER A 457 5.77 -28.48 -10.12
C SER A 457 5.53 -28.91 -8.67
N ILE A 458 4.65 -28.19 -7.98
CA ILE A 458 4.10 -28.55 -6.67
C ILE A 458 2.62 -28.85 -6.87
N TYR A 459 2.18 -30.04 -6.48
CA TYR A 459 0.81 -30.52 -6.69
C TYR A 459 -0.04 -30.32 -5.44
N GLN A 460 -1.35 -30.14 -5.63
CA GLN A 460 -2.33 -30.20 -4.54
C GLN A 460 -2.66 -31.66 -4.25
N GLN A 461 -2.83 -32.04 -2.99
CA GLN A 461 -3.42 -33.35 -2.72
C GLN A 461 -4.88 -33.27 -3.17
N THR A 462 -5.29 -34.19 -4.03
CA THR A 462 -6.70 -34.28 -4.41
C THR A 462 -7.45 -34.69 -3.16
N VAL A 463 -8.27 -33.79 -2.59
CA VAL A 463 -9.23 -34.17 -1.56
C VAL A 463 -10.11 -35.24 -2.18
N GLN A 464 -9.92 -36.50 -1.78
CA GLN A 464 -10.94 -37.52 -1.98
C GLN A 464 -12.16 -36.99 -1.23
N THR A 465 -13.10 -36.41 -1.98
CA THR A 465 -14.43 -36.17 -1.46
C THR A 465 -15.03 -37.54 -1.25
N ASP A 466 -14.95 -38.04 -0.02
CA ASP A 466 -15.80 -39.11 0.46
C ASP A 466 -17.24 -38.68 0.21
N THR A 467 -17.76 -39.12 -0.92
CA THR A 467 -19.19 -39.16 -1.19
C THR A 467 -19.74 -40.24 -0.27
N ALA A 468 -20.03 -39.82 0.97
CA ALA A 468 -20.79 -40.62 1.90
C ALA A 468 -22.18 -40.88 1.30
N ALA A 469 -22.50 -42.17 1.20
CA ALA A 469 -23.73 -42.77 0.73
C ALA A 469 -24.97 -42.39 1.56
#